data_AF-A0A1B6EW58-F1
#
_entry.id   AF-A0A1B6EW58-F1
#
_cell.length_a   1.000
_cell.length_b   1.000
_cell.length_c   1.000
_cell.angle_alpha   90.00
_cell.angle_beta   90.00
_cell.angle_gamma   90.00
#
_symmetry.space_group_name_H-M   'P 1'
#
loop_
_entity.id
_entity.type
_entity.pdbx_description
1 polymer ?
#
loop_
_entity_poly.entity_id
_entity_poly.type
_entity_poly.pdbx_seq_one_letter_code
_entity_poly.pdbx_strand_id
1 'polypeptide(L)'
;MFVELLIVLVQAIVSLCEFWVYEDLPDFQQNLTTIYQNINRFNYSILLDTAVGYYDELKELVSAVDYGEYEADVMLRSIYDGGGPVHAYNPPYEKLSKGYMWTKQERDGYEDLMNKTCKVWNALKIKVKSPEELEPESSGNF
;
A
#
# COMPACT_ATOMS: atom_id res chain seq x y z
N MET A 1 0.79 34.44 -9.13
CA MET A 1 1.42 33.47 -10.06
C MET A 1 1.64 32.08 -9.45
N PHE A 2 1.91 31.93 -8.14
CA PHE A 2 2.09 30.60 -7.51
C PHE A 2 0.77 29.84 -7.21
N VAL A 3 -0.33 30.55 -6.94
CA VAL A 3 -1.61 29.93 -6.56
C VAL A 3 -2.27 29.21 -7.74
N GLU A 4 -2.20 29.79 -8.95
CA GLU A 4 -2.78 29.18 -10.15
C GLU A 4 -2.03 27.90 -10.56
N LEU A 5 -0.70 27.87 -10.37
CA LEU A 5 0.10 26.66 -10.61
C LEU A 5 -0.29 25.53 -9.66
N LEU A 6 -0.58 25.86 -8.40
CA LEU A 6 -0.99 24.91 -7.37
C LEU A 6 -2.39 24.34 -7.64
N ILE A 7 -3.32 25.18 -8.12
CA ILE A 7 -4.67 24.76 -8.50
C ILE A 7 -4.63 23.83 -9.72
N VAL A 8 -3.83 24.17 -10.74
CA VAL A 8 -3.64 23.30 -11.92
C VAL A 8 -2.97 21.97 -11.52
N LEU A 9 -2.04 21.99 -10.57
CA LEU A 9 -1.41 20.76 -10.05
C LEU A 9 -2.42 19.89 -9.29
N VAL A 10 -3.25 20.49 -8.43
CA VAL A 10 -4.30 19.77 -7.68
C VAL A 10 -5.38 19.23 -8.62
N GLN A 11 -5.76 19.97 -9.66
CA GLN A 11 -6.72 19.50 -10.67
C GLN A 11 -6.12 18.39 -11.54
N ALA A 12 -4.84 18.46 -11.90
CA ALA A 12 -4.15 17.39 -12.61
C ALA A 12 -4.00 16.13 -11.76
N ILE A 13 -3.77 16.26 -10.44
CA ILE A 13 -3.75 15.15 -9.48
C ILE A 13 -5.15 14.54 -9.35
N VAL A 14 -6.20 15.36 -9.16
CA VAL A 14 -7.58 14.88 -9.05
C VAL A 14 -8.06 14.20 -10.35
N SER A 15 -7.65 14.68 -11.53
CA SER A 15 -7.95 14.01 -12.81
C SER A 15 -7.09 12.77 -13.09
N LEU A 16 -5.94 12.60 -12.44
CA LEU A 16 -5.17 11.35 -12.49
C LEU A 16 -5.75 10.29 -11.54
N CYS A 17 -6.44 10.70 -10.47
CA CYS A 17 -7.10 9.78 -9.53
C CYS A 17 -8.31 9.02 -10.10
N GLU A 18 -8.80 9.33 -11.30
CA GLU A 18 -9.99 8.65 -11.84
C GLU A 18 -9.70 7.38 -12.66
N PHE A 19 -8.45 6.94 -12.84
CA PHE A 19 -8.20 5.73 -13.64
C PHE A 19 -6.82 5.11 -13.29
N TRP A 20 -6.82 3.88 -12.75
CA TRP A 20 -5.65 2.99 -12.51
C TRP A 20 -4.78 3.21 -11.27
N VAL A 21 -5.35 3.20 -10.06
CA VAL A 21 -4.52 3.38 -8.84
C VAL A 21 -3.89 2.06 -8.38
N TYR A 22 -4.61 0.94 -8.38
CA TYR A 22 -4.14 -0.24 -7.63
C TYR A 22 -3.14 -1.19 -8.33
N GLU A 23 -2.70 -0.90 -9.57
CA GLU A 23 -1.83 -1.83 -10.32
C GLU A 23 -0.43 -1.98 -9.71
N ASP A 24 0.03 -0.99 -8.96
CA ASP A 24 1.41 -0.92 -8.48
C ASP A 24 1.64 -1.66 -7.16
N LEU A 25 0.57 -2.04 -6.42
CA LEU A 25 0.71 -2.68 -5.12
C LEU A 25 1.51 -4.00 -5.14
N PRO A 26 1.26 -4.92 -6.10
CA PRO A 26 2.07 -6.13 -6.24
C PRO A 26 3.54 -5.82 -6.56
N ASP A 27 3.79 -4.80 -7.39
CA ASP A 27 5.14 -4.37 -7.77
C ASP A 27 5.90 -3.78 -6.59
N PHE A 28 5.26 -2.92 -5.80
CA PHE A 28 5.83 -2.40 -4.56
C PHE A 28 6.17 -3.53 -3.57
N GLN A 29 5.29 -4.52 -3.43
CA GLN A 29 5.56 -5.69 -2.60
C GLN A 29 6.76 -6.50 -3.09
N GLN A 30 6.88 -6.72 -4.40
CA GLN A 30 8.00 -7.43 -5.00
C GLN A 30 9.32 -6.64 -4.86
N ASN A 31 9.26 -5.32 -5.01
CA ASN A 31 10.38 -4.41 -4.84
C ASN A 31 10.89 -4.39 -3.40
N LEU A 32 10.00 -4.26 -2.41
CA LEU A 32 10.36 -4.36 -0.99
C LEU A 32 11.01 -5.69 -0.66
N THR A 33 10.45 -6.80 -1.16
CA THR A 33 11.02 -8.14 -0.99
C THR A 33 12.43 -8.23 -1.56
N THR A 34 12.63 -7.69 -2.77
CA THR A 34 13.93 -7.68 -3.47
C THR A 34 14.97 -6.86 -2.70
N ILE A 35 14.58 -5.68 -2.19
CA ILE A 35 15.43 -4.81 -1.38
C ILE A 35 15.84 -5.53 -0.09
N TYR A 36 14.90 -6.15 0.61
CA TYR A 36 15.17 -6.87 1.85
C TYR A 36 16.11 -8.07 1.68
N GLN A 37 16.05 -8.74 0.54
CA GLN A 37 16.97 -9.82 0.20
C GLN A 37 18.36 -9.31 -0.19
N ASN A 38 18.48 -8.07 -0.67
CA ASN A 38 19.70 -7.50 -1.25
C ASN A 38 20.01 -6.10 -0.70
N ILE A 39 19.97 -5.93 0.62
CA ILE A 39 20.07 -4.64 1.33
C ILE A 39 21.26 -3.79 0.85
N ASN A 40 22.40 -4.42 0.60
CA ASN A 40 23.63 -3.73 0.20
C ASN A 40 23.64 -3.24 -1.27
N ARG A 41 22.62 -3.58 -2.08
CA ARG A 41 22.54 -3.19 -3.50
C ARG A 41 21.73 -1.93 -3.75
N PHE A 42 20.88 -1.54 -2.79
CA PHE A 42 19.98 -0.40 -2.92
C PHE A 42 20.34 0.66 -1.89
N ASN A 43 20.02 1.92 -2.15
CA ASN A 43 20.17 2.97 -1.15
C ASN A 43 18.95 3.02 -0.22
N TYR A 44 19.09 3.67 0.93
CA TYR A 44 17.99 3.82 1.90
C TYR A 44 16.80 4.61 1.33
N SER A 45 17.03 5.62 0.48
CA SER A 45 15.95 6.40 -0.15
C SER A 45 14.99 5.51 -0.94
N ILE A 46 15.53 4.62 -1.78
CA ILE A 46 14.74 3.68 -2.60
C ILE A 46 13.88 2.81 -1.69
N LEU A 47 14.42 2.35 -0.56
CA LEU A 47 13.64 1.58 0.39
C LEU A 47 12.49 2.40 0.97
N LEU A 48 12.76 3.64 1.38
CA LEU A 48 11.77 4.50 1.98
C LEU A 48 10.67 4.86 0.97
N ASP A 49 11.05 5.25 -0.25
CA ASP A 49 10.14 5.59 -1.34
C ASP A 49 9.23 4.41 -1.69
N THR A 50 9.80 3.21 -1.81
CA THR A 50 9.03 1.98 -2.07
C THR A 50 8.08 1.65 -0.92
N ALA A 51 8.51 1.84 0.34
CA ALA A 51 7.68 1.57 1.52
C ALA A 51 6.53 2.58 1.68
N VAL A 52 6.78 3.85 1.35
CA VAL A 52 5.76 4.90 1.37
C VAL A 52 4.72 4.63 0.27
N GLY A 53 5.16 4.35 -0.96
CA GLY A 53 4.26 4.01 -2.07
C GLY A 53 3.36 2.83 -1.71
N TYR A 54 3.94 1.75 -1.16
CA TYR A 54 3.16 0.60 -0.69
C TYR A 54 2.09 0.96 0.36
N TYR A 55 2.42 1.84 1.30
CA TYR A 55 1.49 2.27 2.35
C TYR A 55 0.35 3.13 1.83
N ASP A 56 0.62 4.03 0.88
CA ASP A 56 -0.38 4.92 0.30
C ASP A 56 -1.36 4.15 -0.58
N GLU A 57 -0.85 3.28 -1.47
CA GLU A 57 -1.68 2.37 -2.27
C GLU A 57 -2.58 1.47 -1.41
N LEU A 58 -2.04 0.94 -0.30
CA LEU A 58 -2.86 0.16 0.64
C LEU A 58 -4.01 0.98 1.22
N LYS A 59 -3.82 2.27 1.54
CA LYS A 59 -4.89 3.13 2.06
C LYS A 59 -5.94 3.44 1.01
N GLU A 60 -5.51 3.69 -0.22
CA GLU A 60 -6.41 3.97 -1.33
C GLU A 60 -7.31 2.76 -1.56
N LEU A 61 -6.72 1.56 -1.58
CA LEU A 61 -7.47 0.30 -1.65
C LEU A 61 -8.48 0.15 -0.50
N VAL A 62 -8.12 0.50 0.74
CA VAL A 62 -9.06 0.47 1.89
C VAL A 62 -10.23 1.41 1.68
N SER A 63 -9.95 2.59 1.15
CA SER A 63 -10.95 3.65 0.96
C SER A 63 -11.93 3.23 -0.13
N ALA A 64 -11.43 2.67 -1.22
CA ALA A 64 -12.23 2.13 -2.32
C ALA A 64 -13.16 0.99 -1.90
N VAL A 65 -12.66 0.07 -1.07
CA VAL A 65 -13.51 -0.97 -0.46
C VAL A 65 -14.61 -0.36 0.41
N ASP A 66 -14.32 0.71 1.16
CA ASP A 66 -15.35 1.42 1.94
C ASP A 66 -16.41 2.10 1.07
N TYR A 67 -16.05 2.51 -0.15
CA TYR A 67 -16.98 3.06 -1.13
C TYR A 67 -17.73 1.99 -1.94
N GLY A 68 -17.45 0.70 -1.71
CA GLY A 68 -18.13 -0.41 -2.36
C GLY A 68 -17.61 -0.74 -3.76
N GLU A 69 -16.37 -0.36 -4.08
CA GLU A 69 -15.74 -0.71 -5.36
C GLU A 69 -15.42 -2.22 -5.41
N TYR A 70 -16.07 -2.93 -6.34
CA TYR A 70 -15.93 -4.39 -6.46
C TYR A 70 -14.50 -4.79 -6.85
N GLU A 71 -13.88 -4.07 -7.78
CA GLU A 71 -12.52 -4.34 -8.25
C GLU A 71 -11.48 -4.19 -7.12
N ALA A 72 -11.68 -3.24 -6.22
CA ALA A 72 -10.84 -3.05 -5.05
C ALA A 72 -10.96 -4.23 -4.07
N ASP A 73 -12.17 -4.74 -3.84
CA ASP A 73 -12.38 -5.93 -3.01
C ASP A 73 -11.76 -7.19 -3.64
N VAL A 74 -11.91 -7.37 -4.96
CA VAL A 74 -11.27 -8.47 -5.71
C VAL A 74 -9.75 -8.40 -5.60
N MET A 75 -9.16 -7.22 -5.82
CA MET A 75 -7.72 -7.06 -5.70
C MET A 75 -7.24 -7.32 -4.26
N LEU A 76 -7.97 -6.81 -3.27
CA LEU A 76 -7.65 -7.02 -1.87
C LEU A 76 -7.60 -8.51 -1.51
N ARG A 77 -8.57 -9.30 -1.99
CA ARG A 77 -8.57 -10.76 -1.82
C ARG A 77 -7.36 -11.41 -2.46
N SER A 78 -7.02 -11.02 -3.69
CA SER A 78 -5.84 -11.52 -4.40
C SER A 78 -4.55 -11.29 -3.59
N ILE A 79 -4.40 -10.09 -3.01
CA ILE A 79 -3.25 -9.76 -2.14
C ILE A 79 -3.28 -10.60 -0.86
N TYR A 80 -4.45 -10.79 -0.24
CA TYR A 80 -4.63 -11.60 0.96
C TYR A 80 -4.28 -13.07 0.73
N ASP A 81 -4.79 -13.67 -0.34
CA ASP A 81 -4.50 -15.05 -0.74
C ASP A 81 -3.02 -15.22 -1.11
N GLY A 82 -2.38 -14.18 -1.64
CA GLY A 82 -0.94 -14.10 -1.88
C GLY A 82 -0.07 -14.01 -0.62
N GLY A 83 -0.66 -14.07 0.58
CA GLY A 83 0.04 -14.00 1.87
C GLY A 83 0.12 -12.61 2.49
N GLY A 84 -0.49 -11.60 1.85
CA GLY A 84 -0.55 -10.23 2.33
C GLY A 84 0.82 -9.53 2.41
N PRO A 85 0.90 -8.39 3.11
CA PRO A 85 2.13 -7.66 3.36
C PRO A 85 2.98 -8.38 4.42
N VAL A 86 3.53 -9.54 4.09
CA VAL A 86 4.46 -10.28 4.96
C VAL A 86 5.62 -9.37 5.44
N HIS A 87 6.02 -8.42 4.58
CA HIS A 87 7.04 -7.42 4.87
C HIS A 87 6.62 -6.38 5.93
N ALA A 88 5.33 -6.06 6.08
CA ALA A 88 4.84 -5.13 7.12
C ALA A 88 4.95 -5.70 8.54
N TYR A 89 4.81 -7.02 8.67
CA TYR A 89 4.80 -7.70 9.96
C TYR A 89 6.17 -8.12 10.47
N ASN A 90 7.10 -8.40 9.55
CA ASN A 90 8.44 -8.85 9.92
C ASN A 90 9.52 -8.23 9.02
N PRO A 91 9.60 -6.89 8.94
CA PRO A 91 10.71 -6.27 8.23
C PRO A 91 12.03 -6.60 8.94
N PRO A 92 13.12 -6.84 8.19
CA PRO A 92 14.39 -7.26 8.78
C PRO A 92 15.15 -6.07 9.41
N TYR A 93 14.55 -5.39 10.39
CA TYR A 93 15.03 -4.15 11.02
C TYR A 93 16.50 -4.18 11.41
N GLU A 94 16.95 -5.27 12.05
CA GLU A 94 18.35 -5.38 12.48
C GLU A 94 19.31 -5.40 11.28
N LYS A 95 18.94 -6.09 10.20
CA LYS A 95 19.77 -6.13 8.98
C LYS A 95 19.73 -4.78 8.25
N LEU A 96 18.56 -4.13 8.18
CA LEU A 96 18.39 -2.83 7.52
C LEU A 96 19.16 -1.73 8.27
N SER A 97 19.00 -1.67 9.59
CA SER A 97 19.69 -0.68 10.43
C SER A 97 21.21 -0.81 10.37
N LYS A 98 21.73 -2.04 10.33
CA LYS A 98 23.17 -2.30 10.13
C LYS A 98 23.62 -1.99 8.71
N GLY A 99 22.87 -2.42 7.69
CA GLY A 99 23.23 -2.25 6.28
C GLY A 99 23.22 -0.79 5.82
N TYR A 100 22.29 0.01 6.32
CA TYR A 100 22.16 1.42 5.98
C TYR A 100 22.73 2.39 7.02
N MET A 101 23.32 1.87 8.10
CA MET A 101 23.87 2.66 9.21
C MET A 101 22.85 3.66 9.79
N TRP A 102 21.60 3.23 9.96
CA TRP A 102 20.51 4.10 10.40
C TRP A 102 20.79 4.77 11.74
N THR A 103 20.55 6.08 11.76
CA THR A 103 20.38 6.85 12.99
C THR A 103 19.14 6.37 13.75
N LYS A 104 19.04 6.75 15.02
CA LYS A 104 17.84 6.44 15.83
C LYS A 104 16.58 7.02 15.18
N GLN A 105 16.63 8.24 14.66
CA GLN A 105 15.47 8.89 14.04
C GLN A 105 14.98 8.16 12.79
N GLU A 106 15.89 7.69 11.94
CA GLU A 106 15.52 6.90 10.75
C GLU A 106 14.91 5.55 11.13
N ARG A 107 15.45 4.89 12.17
CA ARG A 107 14.86 3.66 12.72
C ARG A 107 13.43 3.90 13.20
N ASP A 108 13.25 4.91 14.06
CA ASP A 108 11.95 5.23 14.66
C ASP A 108 10.93 5.62 13.57
N GLY A 109 11.35 6.38 12.55
CA GLY A 109 10.49 6.79 11.44
C GLY A 109 10.08 5.63 10.53
N TYR A 110 11.01 4.74 10.18
CA TYR A 110 10.70 3.55 9.41
C TYR A 110 9.80 2.60 10.22
N GLU A 111 10.04 2.46 11.51
CA GLU A 111 9.21 1.66 12.40
C GLU A 111 7.77 2.17 12.50
N ASP A 112 7.58 3.48 12.64
CA ASP A 112 6.26 4.11 12.62
C ASP A 112 5.52 3.87 11.29
N LEU A 113 6.22 3.99 10.16
CA LEU A 113 5.64 3.71 8.83
C LEU A 113 5.13 2.27 8.74
N MET A 114 5.97 1.28 9.08
CA MET A 114 5.58 -0.13 9.01
C MET A 114 4.44 -0.47 9.97
N ASN A 115 4.42 0.14 11.16
CA ASN A 115 3.32 0.00 12.11
C ASN A 115 2.00 0.55 11.54
N LYS A 116 2.05 1.67 10.81
CA LYS A 116 0.88 2.22 10.12
C LYS A 116 0.40 1.28 9.01
N THR A 117 1.30 0.75 8.19
CA THR A 117 0.99 -0.24 7.14
C THR A 117 0.30 -1.48 7.73
N CYS A 118 0.84 -2.01 8.83
CA CYS A 118 0.26 -3.14 9.56
C CYS A 118 -1.16 -2.85 10.06
N LYS A 119 -1.41 -1.65 10.61
CA LYS A 119 -2.75 -1.24 11.06
C LYS A 119 -3.75 -1.19 9.90
N VAL A 120 -3.36 -0.60 8.78
CA VAL A 120 -4.20 -0.53 7.57
C VAL A 120 -4.55 -1.93 7.09
N TRP A 121 -3.55 -2.82 7.00
CA TRP A 121 -3.77 -4.19 6.60
C TRP A 121 -4.67 -4.98 7.57
N ASN A 122 -4.50 -4.80 8.88
CA ASN A 122 -5.41 -5.41 9.85
C ASN A 122 -6.86 -4.91 9.70
N ALA A 123 -7.05 -3.63 9.36
CA ALA A 123 -8.37 -3.09 9.06
C ALA A 123 -8.98 -3.73 7.81
N LEU A 124 -8.17 -3.99 6.77
CA LEU A 124 -8.59 -4.71 5.58
C LEU A 124 -9.04 -6.14 5.88
N LYS A 125 -8.30 -6.89 6.71
CA LYS A 125 -8.69 -8.25 7.12
C LYS A 125 -10.08 -8.32 7.77
N ILE A 126 -10.47 -7.28 8.49
CA ILE A 126 -11.82 -7.18 9.09
C ILE A 126 -12.90 -6.98 8.01
N LYS A 127 -12.54 -6.42 6.85
CA LYS A 127 -13.43 -6.08 5.75
C LYS A 127 -13.56 -7.17 4.67
N VAL A 128 -12.57 -8.05 4.52
CA VAL A 128 -12.64 -9.18 3.57
C VAL A 128 -13.75 -10.15 4.02
N LYS A 129 -14.94 -9.99 3.45
CA LYS A 129 -16.09 -10.90 3.65
C LYS A 129 -15.88 -12.24 2.93
N SER A 130 -16.68 -13.27 3.17
CA SER A 130 -16.63 -14.48 2.34
C SER A 130 -17.14 -14.21 0.91
N PRO A 131 -16.71 -14.94 -0.14
CA PRO A 131 -17.22 -14.76 -1.50
C PRO A 131 -18.74 -14.94 -1.61
N GLU A 132 -19.37 -15.75 -0.74
CA GLU A 132 -20.82 -15.93 -0.70
C GLU A 132 -21.58 -14.68 -0.23
N GLU A 133 -20.90 -13.74 0.43
CA GLU A 133 -21.48 -12.46 0.88
C GLU A 133 -21.39 -11.34 -0.18
N LEU A 134 -20.79 -11.63 -1.33
CA LEU A 134 -20.58 -10.70 -2.44
C LEU A 134 -21.47 -10.96 -3.64
N GLU A 135 -22.48 -11.84 -3.54
CA GLU A 135 -23.40 -11.99 -4.67
C GLU A 135 -23.89 -10.59 -5.06
N PRO A 136 -23.65 -10.13 -6.31
CA PRO A 136 -24.27 -8.91 -6.77
C PRO A 136 -25.75 -9.15 -6.54
N GLU A 137 -26.44 -8.24 -5.83
CA GLU A 137 -27.89 -8.36 -5.71
C GLU A 137 -28.40 -8.59 -7.12
N SER A 138 -28.84 -9.84 -7.39
CA SER A 138 -29.39 -10.19 -8.68
C SER A 138 -30.46 -9.13 -8.87
N SER A 139 -30.30 -8.31 -9.89
CA SER A 139 -31.29 -7.34 -10.34
C SER A 139 -32.51 -8.13 -10.79
N GLY A 140 -33.23 -8.64 -9.80
CA GLY A 140 -34.39 -9.46 -9.88
C GLY A 140 -35.54 -8.53 -10.22
N ASN A 141 -35.84 -8.50 -11.51
CA ASN A 141 -37.14 -8.20 -12.11
C ASN A 141 -37.73 -6.81 -11.82
N PHE A 142 -37.84 -5.98 -12.86
CA PHE A 142 -39.06 -5.88 -13.68
C PHE A 142 -38.77 -5.24 -15.03
#